data_AF-A0A1G2QJQ7-F1
#
_entry.id   AF-A0A1G2QJQ7-F1
#
_cell.length_a   1.000
_cell.length_b   1.000
_cell.length_c   1.000
_cell.angle_alpha   90.00
_cell.angle_beta   90.00
_cell.angle_gamma   90.00
#
_symmetry.space_group_name_H-M   'P 1'
#
loop_
_entity.id
_entity.type
_entity.pdbx_description
1 polymer ?
#
loop_
_entity_poly.entity_id
_entity_poly.type
_entity_poly.pdbx_seq_one_letter_code
_entity_poly.pdbx_strand_id
1 'polypeptide(L)' 'MFEINSKKTIDGGTRANIARYINHSCRPNAEVEIIKGRVFIMAKRKIKTGEEIAYDYGREYWNEHIKPLGCRCVKCSEKK' A
#
# COMPACT_ATOMS: atom_id res chain seq x y z
N MET A 1 -7.76 5.55 0.48
CA MET A 1 -8.08 6.24 1.74
C MET A 1 -7.61 5.36 2.88
N PHE A 2 -7.19 5.94 4.01
CA PHE A 2 -6.81 5.20 5.20
C PHE A 2 -7.79 5.52 6.33
N GLU A 3 -8.59 4.55 6.73
CA GLU A 3 -9.46 4.70 7.89
C GLU A 3 -8.62 4.68 9.17
N ILE A 4 -8.73 5.72 9.98
CA ILE A 4 -8.06 5.82 11.28
C ILE A 4 -9.01 5.39 12.40
N ASN A 5 -10.28 5.76 12.26
CA ASN A 5 -11.41 5.33 13.07
C ASN A 5 -12.72 5.68 12.35
N SER A 6 -13.85 5.29 12.94
CA SER A 6 -15.20 5.51 12.38
C SER A 6 -15.58 6.96 12.08
N LYS A 7 -14.83 7.94 12.59
CA LYS A 7 -15.08 9.37 12.38
C LYS A 7 -13.97 10.06 11.57
N LYS A 8 -12.87 9.37 11.27
CA LYS A 8 -11.68 9.99 10.66
C LYS A 8 -11.03 9.07 9.64
N THR A 9 -10.97 9.59 8.42
CA THR A 9 -10.28 8.97 7.30
C THR A 9 -9.23 9.93 6.76
N ILE A 10 -8.06 9.41 6.42
CA ILE A 10 -7.00 10.16 5.74
C ILE A 10 -7.12 9.93 4.23
N ASP A 11 -7.28 11.02 3.49
CA ASP A 11 -7.17 11.01 2.04
C ASP A 11 -5.70 11.16 1.61
N GLY A 12 -5.13 10.08 1.10
CA GLY A 12 -3.78 10.04 0.53
C GLY A 12 -3.67 10.59 -0.89
N GLY A 13 -4.77 11.04 -1.50
CA GLY A 13 -4.80 11.53 -2.88
C GLY A 13 -4.10 12.88 -3.08
N THR A 14 -3.98 13.69 -2.02
CA THR A 14 -3.35 15.01 -2.07
C THR A 14 -1.86 14.94 -2.42
N ARG A 15 -1.32 16.01 -3.01
CA ARG A 15 0.13 16.11 -3.32
C ARG A 15 1.00 16.48 -2.12
N ALA A 16 0.44 16.55 -0.92
CA ALA A 16 1.15 16.93 0.29
C ALA A 16 2.08 15.81 0.83
N ASN A 17 1.97 14.58 0.30
CA ASN A 17 2.76 13.43 0.74
C ASN A 17 3.27 12.60 -0.45
N ILE A 18 4.53 12.16 -0.37
CA ILE A 18 5.17 11.27 -1.35
C ILE A 18 4.60 9.84 -1.27
N ALA A 19 4.09 9.42 -0.11
CA ALA A 19 3.54 8.08 0.10
C ALA A 19 2.37 7.74 -0.85
N ARG A 20 1.73 8.74 -1.47
CA ARG A 20 0.66 8.56 -2.48
C ARG A 20 1.07 7.72 -3.69
N TYR A 21 2.37 7.63 -3.98
CA TYR A 21 2.91 6.93 -5.14
C TYR A 21 3.29 5.48 -4.85
N ILE A 22 3.18 5.03 -3.60
CA ILE A 22 3.58 3.68 -3.20
C ILE A 22 2.54 2.69 -3.70
N ASN A 23 2.97 1.75 -4.54
CA ASN A 23 2.09 0.81 -5.21
C ASN A 23 1.70 -0.40 -4.34
N HIS A 24 0.70 -1.14 -4.83
CA HIS A 24 0.34 -2.43 -4.28
C HIS A 24 1.31 -3.55 -4.69
N SER A 25 1.63 -4.44 -3.76
CA SER A 25 2.21 -5.75 -4.06
C SER A 25 1.57 -6.84 -3.21
N CYS A 26 1.27 -8.00 -3.81
CA CYS A 26 0.81 -9.18 -3.05
C CYS A 26 1.90 -9.80 -2.18
N ARG A 27 3.17 -9.43 -2.42
CA ARG A 27 4.32 -9.78 -1.58
C ARG A 27 5.12 -8.51 -1.30
N PRO A 28 4.59 -7.64 -0.44
CA PRO A 28 5.15 -6.32 -0.23
C PRO A 28 6.43 -6.36 0.61
N ASN A 29 7.27 -5.32 0.48
CA ASN A 29 8.45 -5.11 1.32
C ASN A 29 8.21 -4.08 2.44
N ALA A 30 7.06 -3.40 2.43
CA ALA A 30 6.61 -2.49 3.46
C ALA A 30 5.18 -2.81 3.92
N GLU A 31 4.81 -2.31 5.10
CA GLU A 31 3.47 -2.39 5.66
C GLU A 31 3.04 -1.05 6.23
N VAL A 32 1.74 -0.95 6.51
CA VAL A 32 1.12 0.27 7.01
C VAL A 32 0.84 0.09 8.51
N GLU A 33 1.32 1.04 9.31
CA GLU A 33 0.97 1.12 10.72
C GLU A 33 0.28 2.45 11.04
N ILE A 34 -0.72 2.40 11.91
CA ILE A 34 -1.41 3.58 12.41
C ILE A 34 -0.98 3.83 13.85
N ILE A 35 -0.18 4.88 14.06
CA ILE A 35 0.33 5.24 15.39
C ILE A 35 -0.19 6.64 15.74
N LYS A 36 -0.94 6.73 16.83
CA LYS A 36 -1.53 8.00 17.33
C LYS A 36 -2.27 8.79 16.24
N GLY A 37 -3.01 8.09 15.38
CA GLY A 37 -3.81 8.67 14.31
C GLY A 37 -3.03 9.19 13.10
N ARG A 38 -1.78 8.75 12.94
CA ARG A 38 -0.93 8.99 11.77
C ARG A 38 -0.59 7.67 11.11
N VAL A 39 -0.55 7.68 9.78
CA VAL A 39 -0.21 6.52 8.94
C VAL A 39 1.28 6.54 8.67
N PHE A 40 1.95 5.43 8.99
CA PHE A 40 3.36 5.21 8.73
C PHE A 40 3.52 4.05 7.76
N ILE A 41 4.46 4.19 6.83
CA ILE A 41 4.89 3.08 5.97
C ILE A 41 6.19 2.55 6.58
N MET A 42 6.14 1.33 7.10
CA MET A 42 7.26 0.67 7.76
C MET A 42 7.83 -0.43 6.90
N ALA A 43 9.15 -0.53 6.83
CA ALA A 43 9.82 -1.58 6.08
C ALA A 43 9.77 -2.91 6.84
N LYS A 44 9.30 -3.98 6.20
CA LYS A 44 9.23 -5.34 6.78
C LYS A 44 10.59 -6.06 6.78
N ARG A 45 11.51 -5.56 5.97
CA ARG A 45 12.88 -6.07 5.80
C ARG A 45 13.77 -4.95 5.30
N LYS A 46 15.08 -5.21 5.21
CA LYS A 46 16.00 -4.31 4.52
C LYS A 46 15.57 -4.16 3.04
N ILE A 47 15.47 -2.91 2.59
CA ILE A 47 15.13 -2.51 1.21
C ILE A 47 16.39 -1.94 0.58
N LYS A 48 16.77 -2.44 -0.60
CA LYS A 48 17.98 -1.96 -1.29
C LYS A 48 17.68 -0.64 -2.04
N THR A 49 18.71 0.17 -2.26
CA THR A 49 18.58 1.36 -3.12
C THR A 49 18.09 0.95 -4.52
N GLY A 50 17.10 1.66 -5.03
CA GLY A 50 16.46 1.36 -6.33
C GLY A 50 15.37 0.29 -6.28
N GLU A 51 15.16 -0.37 -5.15
CA GLU A 51 14.03 -1.29 -4.98
C GLU A 51 12.73 -0.49 -4.75
N GLU A 52 11.69 -0.79 -5.53
CA GLU A 52 10.38 -0.17 -5.37
C GLU A 52 9.79 -0.52 -4.00
N ILE A 53 9.33 0.49 -3.26
CA ILE A 53 8.56 0.29 -2.02
C ILE A 53 7.12 -0.02 -2.41
N ALA A 54 6.57 -1.11 -1.86
CA ALA A 54 5.18 -1.50 -2.07
C ALA A 54 4.58 -2.09 -0.80
N TYR A 55 3.28 -1.88 -0.59
CA TYR A 55 2.51 -2.42 0.55
C TYR A 55 1.23 -3.12 0.09
N ASP A 56 0.55 -3.83 0.99
CA ASP A 56 -0.76 -4.42 0.71
C ASP A 56 -1.86 -3.36 0.91
N TYR A 57 -2.66 -3.08 -0.13
CA TYR A 57 -3.72 -2.08 -0.07
C TYR A 57 -4.92 -2.50 0.79
N GLY A 58 -4.94 -3.74 1.26
CA GLY A 58 -5.99 -4.28 2.08
C GLY A 58 -7.05 -5.01 1.27
N ARG A 59 -7.85 -5.82 1.99
CA ARG A 59 -8.78 -6.78 1.38
C ARG A 59 -9.93 -6.11 0.62
N GLU A 60 -10.45 -5.01 1.14
CA GLU A 60 -11.58 -4.28 0.53
C GLU A 60 -11.16 -3.70 -0.83
N TYR A 61 -10.09 -2.89 -0.83
CA TYR A 61 -9.52 -2.34 -2.06
C TYR A 61 -9.11 -3.44 -3.06
N TRP A 62 -8.53 -4.53 -2.55
CA TRP A 62 -8.20 -5.69 -3.39
C TRP A 62 -9.42 -6.26 -4.09
N ASN A 63 -10.51 -6.53 -3.36
CA ASN A 63 -11.70 -7.15 -3.91
C ASN A 63 -12.43 -6.24 -4.91
N GLU A 64 -12.47 -4.94 -4.65
CA GLU A 64 -13.20 -3.98 -5.46
C GLU A 64 -12.44 -3.53 -6.71
N HIS A 65 -11.12 -3.36 -6.62
CA HIS A 65 -10.34 -2.71 -7.68
C HIS A 65 -9.28 -3.59 -8.33
N ILE A 66 -8.67 -4.53 -7.59
CA ILE A 66 -7.53 -5.30 -8.09
C ILE A 66 -7.97 -6.67 -8.61
N LYS A 67 -8.74 -7.41 -7.82
CA LYS A 67 -9.21 -8.76 -8.15
C LYS A 67 -9.98 -8.84 -9.48
N PRO A 68 -10.90 -7.89 -9.81
CA PRO A 68 -11.65 -7.97 -11.07
C PRO A 68 -10.80 -7.79 -12.32
N LEU A 69 -9.69 -7.04 -12.21
CA LEU A 69 -8.79 -6.72 -13.32
C LEU A 69 -7.55 -7.63 -13.38
N GLY A 70 -7.33 -8.41 -12.32
CA GLY A 70 -6.11 -9.17 -12.08
C GLY A 70 -4.96 -8.28 -11.61
N CYS A 71 -4.26 -8.72 -10.55
CA CYS A 71 -3.11 -7.98 -10.03
C CYS A 71 -1.93 -8.00 -11.00
N ARG A 72 -1.38 -6.82 -11.30
CA ARG A 72 -0.23 -6.61 -12.20
C ARG A 72 1.06 -6.26 -11.47
N CYS A 73 1.09 -6.40 -10.14
CA CYS A 73 2.33 -6.20 -9.40
C CYS A 73 3.42 -7.15 -9.90
N VAL A 74 4.68 -6.75 -9.82
CA VAL A 74 5.84 -7.51 -10.31
C VAL A 74 5.78 -8.97 -9.86
N LYS A 75 5.42 -9.20 -8.58
CA LYS A 75 5.39 -10.53 -7.95
C LYS A 75 4.26 -11.45 -8.45
N CYS A 76 3.19 -10.90 -9.02
CA CYS A 76 2.12 -11.65 -9.67
C CYS A 76 2.39 -11.84 -11.17
N SER A 77 3.00 -10.84 -11.81
CA SER A 77 3.38 -10.91 -13.22
C SER A 77 4.50 -11.93 -13.48
N GLU A 78 5.46 -12.06 -12.55
CA GLU A 78 6.52 -13.09 -12.57
C GLU A 78 6.01 -14.54 -12.41
N LYS A 79 4.75 -14.72 -12.01
CA LYS A 79 4.13 -16.03 -11.77
C LYS A 79 3.35 -16.58 -12.97
N LYS A 80 3.37 -15.87 -14.11
CA LYS A 80 2.77 -16.33 -15.36
C LYS A 80 3.72 -17.21 -16.16
#